data_AF-A0A962MBP1-F1
#
_entry.id   AF-A0A962MBP1-F1
#
_cell.length_a   1.000
_cell.length_b   1.000
_cell.length_c   1.000
_cell.angle_alpha   90.00
_cell.angle_beta   90.00
_cell.angle_gamma   90.00
#
_symmetry.space_group_name_H-M   'P 1'
#
loop_
_entity.id
_entity.type
_entity.pdbx_description
1 polymer ?
#
loop_
_entity_poly.entity_id
_entity_poly.type
_entity_poly.pdbx_seq_one_letter_code
_entity_poly.pdbx_strand_id
1 'polypeptide(L)'
;PFIQVGSEYAGRLSGFDTGGSDAVYLLTVFMPFILTIIIGVPLLRLAGGNRLSRALGIGAALPVAYAGFISLPGDCYEMGSILVSDWASAWGSPYPPERWRSDDLPLLLQQLFGNGDGNVQDALIILLAFTVGVLIAYTIYWLGAALAQLYARSSSTITTH
;
A
#
# COMPACT_ATOMS: atom_id res chain seq x y z
N PRO A 1 5.41 11.04 23.09
CA PRO A 1 4.67 11.73 22.02
C PRO A 1 4.55 10.77 20.83
N PHE A 2 3.35 10.59 20.25
CA PHE A 2 3.08 9.52 19.27
C PHE A 2 3.64 9.77 17.86
N ILE A 3 4.13 10.98 17.58
CA ILE A 3 4.71 11.38 16.29
C ILE A 3 5.92 12.27 16.59
N GLN A 4 7.08 11.95 16.01
CA GLN A 4 8.24 12.85 15.95
C GLN A 4 8.36 13.35 14.51
N VAL A 5 8.37 14.67 14.30
CA VAL A 5 8.50 15.24 12.95
C VAL A 5 9.91 14.94 12.42
N GLY A 6 10.04 13.91 11.58
CA GLY A 6 11.30 13.47 10.99
C GLY A 6 11.42 13.83 9.50
N SER A 7 12.30 14.80 9.23
CA SER A 7 12.92 15.19 7.95
C SER A 7 12.16 16.13 7.00
N GLU A 8 12.96 16.81 6.16
CA GLU A 8 12.72 18.00 5.32
C GLU A 8 11.63 17.89 4.22
N TYR A 9 10.81 16.84 4.21
CA TYR A 9 9.70 16.69 3.26
C TYR A 9 8.36 16.97 3.95
N ALA A 10 7.70 18.06 3.57
CA ALA A 10 6.41 18.48 4.15
C ALA A 10 5.33 17.41 3.88
N GLY A 11 4.90 16.70 4.94
CA GLY A 11 3.84 15.68 4.87
C GLY A 11 4.26 14.28 5.30
N ARG A 12 5.56 14.03 5.57
CA ARG A 12 6.02 12.72 6.04
C ARG A 12 5.68 12.52 7.52
N LEU A 13 4.71 11.64 7.80
CA LEU A 13 4.56 11.06 9.13
C LEU A 13 5.64 9.98 9.27
N SER A 14 6.78 10.34 9.84
CA SER A 14 7.84 9.39 10.19
C SER A 14 8.01 9.32 11.70
N GLY A 15 8.75 8.32 12.20
CA GLY A 15 9.02 8.21 13.64
C GLY A 15 7.82 7.77 14.48
N PHE A 16 6.94 6.94 13.92
CA PHE A 16 5.92 6.24 14.71
C PHE A 16 6.61 5.35 15.75
N ASP A 17 6.22 5.48 17.02
CA ASP A 17 6.65 4.57 18.06
C ASP A 17 5.90 3.24 17.90
N THR A 18 6.57 2.26 17.30
CA THR A 18 6.04 0.91 17.07
C THR A 18 6.39 -0.05 18.19
N GLY A 19 7.11 0.41 19.23
CA GLY A 19 7.68 -0.45 20.27
C GLY A 19 8.63 -1.52 19.72
N GLY A 20 9.18 -1.33 18.51
CA GLY A 20 9.99 -2.33 17.80
C GLY A 20 9.19 -3.45 17.13
N SER A 21 7.86 -3.33 17.00
CA SER A 21 7.01 -4.34 16.38
C SER A 21 6.73 -4.04 14.90
N ASP A 22 7.27 -4.88 14.01
CA ASP A 22 7.00 -4.82 12.57
C ASP A 22 5.52 -5.01 12.22
N ALA A 23 4.79 -5.81 13.00
CA ALA A 23 3.34 -5.96 12.83
C ALA A 23 2.56 -4.66 13.09
N VAL A 24 2.94 -3.88 14.10
CA VAL A 24 2.32 -2.58 14.41
C VAL A 24 2.67 -1.57 13.31
N TYR A 25 3.91 -1.59 12.83
CA TYR A 25 4.34 -0.74 11.74
C TYR A 25 3.58 -1.05 10.43
N LEU A 26 3.52 -2.33 10.05
CA LEU A 26 2.78 -2.80 8.88
C LEU A 26 1.30 -2.40 8.95
N LEU A 27 0.68 -2.53 10.12
CA LEU A 27 -0.70 -2.08 10.33
C LEU A 27 -0.83 -0.56 10.13
N THR A 28 0.14 0.21 10.60
CA THR A 28 0.17 1.68 10.47
C THR A 28 0.27 2.09 9.01
N VAL A 29 1.16 1.46 8.24
CA VAL A 29 1.30 1.66 6.78
C VAL A 29 0.04 1.21 6.03
N PHE A 30 -0.64 0.15 6.52
CA PHE A 30 -1.86 -0.38 5.91
C PHE A 30 -3.10 0.51 6.14
N MET A 31 -3.20 1.20 7.28
CA MET A 31 -4.41 1.93 7.71
C MET A 31 -5.03 2.85 6.64
N PRO A 32 -4.26 3.68 5.90
CA PRO A 32 -4.81 4.54 4.86
C PRO A 32 -5.56 3.77 3.76
N PHE A 33 -5.14 2.55 3.43
CA PHE A 33 -5.75 1.72 2.39
C PHE A 33 -7.12 1.16 2.78
N ILE A 34 -7.51 1.24 4.06
CA ILE A 34 -8.88 0.93 4.47
C ILE A 34 -9.85 1.84 3.72
N LEU A 35 -9.52 3.12 3.53
CA LEU A 35 -10.36 4.06 2.77
C LEU A 35 -10.54 3.61 1.31
N THR A 36 -9.52 3.03 0.70
CA THR A 36 -9.63 2.42 -0.63
C THR A 36 -10.65 1.28 -0.63
N ILE A 37 -10.62 0.41 0.38
CA ILE A 37 -11.51 -0.74 0.51
C ILE A 37 -12.97 -0.28 0.76
N ILE A 38 -13.20 0.58 1.76
CA ILE A 38 -14.56 0.90 2.23
C ILE A 38 -15.24 2.02 1.45
N ILE A 39 -14.46 2.95 0.87
CA ILE A 39 -14.98 4.15 0.21
C ILE A 39 -14.54 4.19 -1.25
N GLY A 40 -13.23 4.18 -1.52
CA GLY A 40 -12.68 4.45 -2.85
C GLY A 40 -13.25 3.52 -3.93
N VAL A 41 -13.05 2.21 -3.80
CA VAL A 41 -13.50 1.23 -4.79
C VAL A 41 -15.03 1.12 -4.83
N PRO A 42 -15.78 1.08 -3.70
CA PRO A 42 -17.23 1.13 -3.73
C PRO A 42 -17.79 2.36 -4.44
N LEU A 43 -17.27 3.56 -4.15
CA LEU A 43 -17.72 4.80 -4.78
C LEU A 43 -17.45 4.80 -6.29
N LEU A 44 -16.29 4.26 -6.71
CA LEU A 44 -15.95 4.09 -8.12
C LEU A 44 -16.92 3.14 -8.83
N ARG A 45 -17.24 2.00 -8.22
CA ARG A 45 -18.05 0.94 -8.83
C ARG A 45 -19.55 1.20 -8.80
N LEU A 46 -20.01 1.94 -7.80
CA LEU A 46 -21.43 2.25 -7.59
C LEU A 46 -21.81 3.64 -8.13
N ALA A 47 -20.91 4.32 -8.84
CA ALA A 47 -21.18 5.61 -9.46
C ALA A 47 -22.35 5.54 -10.46
N GLY A 48 -23.54 5.92 -10.00
CA GLY A 48 -24.77 5.97 -10.78
C GLY A 48 -25.29 7.40 -11.01
N GLY A 49 -26.47 7.52 -11.61
CA GLY A 49 -27.13 8.79 -11.86
C GLY A 49 -26.88 9.38 -13.26
N ASN A 50 -27.11 10.69 -13.39
CA ASN A 50 -26.93 11.39 -14.67
C ASN A 50 -25.45 11.50 -15.08
N ARG A 51 -25.18 11.86 -16.34
CA ARG A 51 -23.82 11.90 -16.89
C ARG A 51 -22.86 12.77 -16.08
N LEU A 52 -23.32 13.91 -15.54
CA LEU A 52 -22.50 14.84 -14.79
C LEU A 52 -22.16 14.28 -13.39
N SER A 53 -23.17 13.80 -12.65
CA SER A 53 -22.98 13.18 -11.34
C SER A 53 -22.07 11.96 -11.41
N ARG A 54 -22.21 11.14 -12.45
CA ARG A 54 -21.34 9.99 -12.68
C ARG A 54 -19.89 10.40 -12.98
N ALA A 55 -19.69 11.43 -13.79
CA ALA A 55 -18.35 11.94 -14.09
C ALA A 55 -17.65 12.50 -12.84
N LEU A 56 -18.37 13.29 -12.04
CA LEU A 56 -17.86 13.83 -10.77
C LEU A 56 -17.57 12.70 -9.76
N GLY A 57 -18.47 11.73 -9.65
CA GLY A 57 -18.30 10.57 -8.78
C GLY A 57 -17.06 9.75 -9.14
N ILE A 58 -16.87 9.41 -10.42
CA ILE A 58 -15.66 8.71 -10.88
C ILE A 58 -14.41 9.55 -10.63
N GLY A 59 -14.45 10.85 -10.96
CA GLY A 59 -13.31 11.75 -10.76
C GLY A 59 -12.86 11.83 -9.30
N ALA A 60 -13.81 11.94 -8.38
CA ALA A 60 -13.52 11.95 -6.94
C ALA A 60 -13.07 10.57 -6.41
N ALA A 61 -13.60 9.48 -6.97
CA ALA A 61 -13.26 8.12 -6.53
C ALA A 61 -11.85 7.70 -6.94
N LEU A 62 -11.39 8.09 -8.14
CA LEU A 62 -10.19 7.56 -8.78
C LEU A 62 -8.94 7.63 -7.88
N PRO A 63 -8.57 8.76 -7.27
CA PRO A 63 -7.38 8.84 -6.43
C PRO A 63 -7.42 7.87 -5.24
N VAL A 64 -8.58 7.77 -4.59
CA VAL A 64 -8.76 6.91 -3.40
C VAL A 64 -8.86 5.44 -3.79
N ALA A 65 -9.54 5.13 -4.88
CA ALA A 65 -9.72 3.77 -5.39
C ALA A 65 -8.40 3.16 -5.90
N TYR A 66 -7.49 3.99 -6.42
CA TYR A 66 -6.20 3.57 -6.97
C TYR A 66 -5.02 3.89 -6.04
N ALA A 67 -5.26 4.29 -4.78
CA ALA A 67 -4.19 4.66 -3.84
C ALA A 67 -3.13 3.55 -3.68
N GLY A 68 -3.55 2.28 -3.61
CA GLY A 68 -2.61 1.14 -3.56
C GLY A 68 -1.70 1.03 -4.79
N PHE A 69 -2.21 1.35 -5.98
CA PHE A 69 -1.40 1.35 -7.20
C PHE A 69 -0.49 2.58 -7.31
N ILE A 70 -0.97 3.74 -6.84
CA ILE A 70 -0.19 4.98 -6.81
C ILE A 70 0.99 4.86 -5.83
N SER A 71 0.79 4.16 -4.71
CA SER A 71 1.79 3.95 -3.65
C SER A 71 2.69 2.73 -3.87
N LEU A 72 2.66 2.10 -5.05
CA LEU A 72 3.52 0.94 -5.37
C LEU A 72 5.01 1.13 -5.03
N PRO A 73 5.67 2.25 -5.39
CA PRO A 73 7.08 2.45 -5.05
C PRO A 73 7.32 2.94 -3.62
N GLY A 74 6.26 3.26 -2.86
CA GLY A 74 6.35 3.70 -1.47
C GLY A 74 5.69 2.70 -0.52
N ASP A 75 4.61 3.09 0.15
CA ASP A 75 3.92 2.28 1.16
C ASP A 75 3.66 0.81 0.77
N CYS A 76 3.28 0.52 -0.48
CA CYS A 76 3.05 -0.86 -0.91
C CYS A 76 4.36 -1.65 -1.04
N TYR A 77 5.42 -1.03 -1.55
CA TYR A 77 6.76 -1.63 -1.53
C TYR A 77 7.22 -1.82 -0.08
N GLU A 78 7.02 -0.82 0.78
CA GLU A 78 7.41 -0.88 2.18
C GLU A 78 6.76 -2.07 2.90
N MET A 79 5.43 -2.25 2.78
CA MET A 79 4.73 -3.42 3.31
C MET A 79 5.30 -4.74 2.78
N GLY A 80 5.58 -4.81 1.47
CA GLY A 80 6.20 -5.98 0.86
C GLY A 80 7.61 -6.24 1.38
N SER A 81 8.40 -5.18 1.56
CA SER A 81 9.78 -5.24 2.03
C SER A 81 9.88 -5.71 3.49
N ILE A 82 8.96 -5.31 4.37
CA ILE A 82 8.90 -5.80 5.75
C ILE A 82 8.72 -7.32 5.75
N LEU A 83 7.69 -7.81 5.06
CA LEU A 83 7.37 -9.24 4.98
C LEU A 83 8.51 -10.07 4.39
N VAL A 84 9.11 -9.58 3.29
CA VAL A 84 10.16 -10.32 2.59
C VAL A 84 11.49 -10.25 3.33
N SER A 85 11.82 -9.13 3.96
CA SER A 85 13.05 -8.99 4.75
C SER A 85 12.99 -9.81 6.04
N ASP A 86 11.85 -9.84 6.74
CA ASP A 86 11.64 -10.72 7.90
C ASP A 86 11.81 -12.19 7.52
N TRP A 87 11.23 -12.58 6.39
CA TRP A 87 11.43 -13.91 5.82
C TRP A 87 12.91 -14.14 5.49
N ALA A 88 13.57 -13.26 4.75
CA ALA A 88 14.98 -13.43 4.40
C ALA A 88 15.90 -13.56 5.63
N SER A 89 15.64 -12.78 6.69
CA SER A 89 16.36 -12.87 7.96
C SER A 89 16.11 -14.20 8.67
N ALA A 90 14.87 -14.69 8.72
CA ALA A 90 14.54 -16.01 9.26
C ALA A 90 15.24 -17.16 8.51
N TRP A 91 15.56 -16.96 7.23
CA TRP A 91 16.26 -17.92 6.38
C TRP A 91 17.78 -17.68 6.30
N GLY A 92 18.34 -16.89 7.21
CA GLY A 92 19.79 -16.76 7.41
C GLY A 92 20.47 -15.81 6.44
N SER A 93 19.75 -14.80 5.92
CA SER A 93 20.39 -13.74 5.14
C SER A 93 21.50 -13.05 5.94
N PRO A 94 22.68 -12.78 5.35
CA PRO A 94 23.81 -12.16 6.05
C PRO A 94 23.63 -10.65 6.28
N TYR A 95 22.59 -10.05 5.69
CA TYR A 95 22.32 -8.62 5.78
C TYR A 95 21.18 -8.33 6.77
N PRO A 96 21.24 -7.17 7.45
CA PRO A 96 20.14 -6.71 8.30
C PRO A 96 18.87 -6.44 7.46
N PRO A 97 17.67 -6.76 7.95
CA PRO A 97 16.40 -6.59 7.21
C PRO A 97 16.17 -5.15 6.73
N GLU A 98 16.65 -4.17 7.50
CA GLU A 98 16.56 -2.74 7.20
C GLU A 98 17.23 -2.36 5.88
N ARG A 99 18.16 -3.18 5.37
CA ARG A 99 18.84 -2.96 4.09
C ARG A 99 17.87 -2.85 2.91
N TRP A 100 16.74 -3.54 2.96
CA TRP A 100 15.75 -3.55 1.87
C TRP A 100 14.45 -2.85 2.23
N ARG A 101 14.33 -2.25 3.42
CA ARG A 101 13.13 -1.52 3.85
C ARG A 101 13.28 -0.05 3.49
N SER A 102 12.32 0.48 2.72
CA SER A 102 12.27 1.88 2.33
C SER A 102 10.84 2.30 1.99
N ASP A 103 10.49 3.54 2.31
CA ASP A 103 9.29 4.25 1.86
C ASP A 103 9.50 4.92 0.47
N ASP A 104 10.71 4.86 -0.07
CA ASP A 104 11.10 5.39 -1.37
C ASP A 104 11.98 4.37 -2.11
N LEU A 105 11.35 3.55 -2.96
CA LEU A 105 12.04 2.55 -3.78
C LEU A 105 13.05 3.18 -4.77
N PRO A 106 12.74 4.25 -5.53
CA PRO A 106 13.72 4.93 -6.36
C PRO A 106 14.98 5.36 -5.60
N LEU A 107 14.83 5.94 -4.41
CA LEU A 107 15.96 6.34 -3.57
C LEU A 107 16.76 5.12 -3.11
N LEU A 108 16.10 4.04 -2.68
CA LEU A 108 16.77 2.79 -2.30
C LEU A 108 17.59 2.21 -3.46
N LEU A 109 17.02 2.19 -4.67
CA LEU A 109 17.71 1.72 -5.88
C LEU A 109 18.91 2.61 -6.21
N GLN A 110 18.79 3.93 -6.04
CA GLN A 110 19.90 4.86 -6.22
C GLN A 110 21.01 4.61 -5.20
N GLN A 111 20.66 4.42 -3.92
CA GLN A 111 21.62 4.17 -2.85
C GLN A 111 22.38 2.87 -3.06
N LEU A 112 21.69 1.79 -3.42
CA LEU A 112 22.31 0.48 -3.62
C LEU A 112 23.03 0.39 -4.96
N PHE A 113 22.34 0.69 -6.07
CA PHE A 113 22.87 0.42 -7.41
C PHE A 113 23.49 1.64 -8.09
N GLY A 114 23.08 2.85 -7.71
CA GLY A 114 23.68 4.09 -8.22
C GLY A 114 25.08 4.35 -7.63
N ASN A 115 25.28 4.01 -6.36
CA ASN A 115 26.57 4.16 -5.68
C ASN A 115 27.47 2.92 -5.76
N GLY A 116 26.93 1.78 -6.22
CA GLY A 116 27.68 0.53 -6.38
C GLY A 116 27.75 -0.38 -5.15
N ASP A 117 26.96 -0.11 -4.10
CA ASP A 117 26.91 -0.87 -2.86
C ASP A 117 26.00 -2.12 -2.93
N GLY A 118 25.22 -2.25 -4.01
CA GLY A 118 24.24 -3.29 -4.24
C GLY A 118 24.80 -4.52 -4.95
N ASN A 119 24.22 -5.68 -4.66
CA ASN A 119 24.56 -6.96 -5.30
C ASN A 119 23.34 -7.67 -5.90
N VAL A 120 23.54 -8.86 -6.46
CA VAL A 120 22.46 -9.66 -7.08
C VAL A 120 21.39 -10.08 -6.06
N GLN A 121 21.80 -10.40 -4.82
CA GLN A 121 20.86 -10.76 -3.76
C GLN A 121 19.95 -9.58 -3.40
N ASP A 122 20.49 -8.36 -3.34
CA ASP A 122 19.70 -7.14 -3.12
C ASP A 122 18.65 -6.98 -4.22
N ALA A 123 19.03 -7.17 -5.48
CA ALA A 123 18.11 -7.06 -6.61
C ALA A 123 16.97 -8.10 -6.53
N LEU A 124 17.28 -9.34 -6.15
CA LEU A 124 16.29 -10.41 -6.00
C LEU A 124 15.33 -10.14 -4.84
N ILE A 125 15.83 -9.68 -3.70
CA ILE A 125 15.00 -9.37 -2.52
C ILE A 125 14.10 -8.17 -2.82
N ILE A 126 14.63 -7.11 -3.45
CA ILE A 126 13.85 -5.93 -3.84
C ILE A 126 12.76 -6.32 -4.85
N LEU A 127 13.08 -7.15 -5.85
CA LEU A 127 12.10 -7.63 -6.82
C LEU A 127 10.98 -8.46 -6.15
N LEU A 128 11.34 -9.33 -5.21
CA LEU A 128 10.37 -10.13 -4.46
C LEU A 128 9.48 -9.24 -3.58
N ALA A 129 10.07 -8.31 -2.84
CA ALA A 129 9.36 -7.32 -2.03
C ALA A 129 8.39 -6.48 -2.87
N PHE A 130 8.83 -5.98 -4.03
CA PHE A 130 7.98 -5.25 -4.95
C PHE A 130 6.82 -6.11 -5.46
N THR A 131 7.08 -7.38 -5.79
CA THR A 131 6.05 -8.33 -6.21
C THR A 131 5.00 -8.54 -5.11
N VAL A 132 5.44 -8.70 -3.86
CA VAL A 132 4.54 -8.79 -2.70
C VAL A 132 3.72 -7.50 -2.55
N GLY A 133 4.34 -6.32 -2.69
CA GLY A 133 3.65 -5.03 -2.69
C GLY A 133 2.57 -4.93 -3.77
N VAL A 134 2.86 -5.42 -4.99
CA VAL A 134 1.87 -5.52 -6.08
C VAL A 134 0.70 -6.42 -5.66
N LEU A 135 0.97 -7.61 -5.11
CA LEU A 135 -0.08 -8.52 -4.63
C LEU A 135 -0.95 -7.88 -3.54
N ILE A 136 -0.35 -7.11 -2.62
CA ILE A 136 -1.07 -6.36 -1.59
C ILE A 136 -1.99 -5.31 -2.25
N ALA A 137 -1.49 -4.50 -3.19
CA ALA A 137 -2.29 -3.51 -3.90
C ALA A 137 -3.50 -4.14 -4.63
N TYR A 138 -3.30 -5.28 -5.31
CA TYR A 138 -4.39 -6.02 -5.93
C TYR A 138 -5.38 -6.57 -4.91
N THR A 139 -4.90 -7.04 -3.77
CA THR A 139 -5.76 -7.57 -2.68
C THR A 139 -6.63 -6.45 -2.09
N ILE A 140 -6.06 -5.27 -1.82
CA ILE A 140 -6.79 -4.07 -1.37
C ILE A 140 -7.91 -3.73 -2.37
N TYR A 141 -7.57 -3.64 -3.65
CA TYR A 141 -8.55 -3.32 -4.68
C TYR A 141 -9.64 -4.40 -4.80
N TRP A 142 -9.25 -5.67 -4.75
CA TRP A 142 -10.17 -6.81 -4.81
C TRP A 142 -11.13 -6.82 -3.62
N LEU A 143 -10.66 -6.56 -2.39
CA LEU A 143 -11.50 -6.45 -1.20
C LEU A 143 -12.56 -5.34 -1.36
N GLY A 144 -12.15 -4.16 -1.83
CA GLY A 144 -13.10 -3.07 -2.09
C GLY A 144 -14.10 -3.41 -3.21
N ALA A 145 -13.65 -4.14 -4.23
CA ALA A 145 -14.50 -4.63 -5.31
C ALA A 145 -15.53 -5.67 -4.83
N ALA A 146 -15.12 -6.58 -3.94
CA ALA A 146 -16.01 -7.57 -3.32
C ALA A 146 -17.05 -6.87 -2.43
N LEU A 147 -16.63 -5.87 -1.63
CA LEU A 147 -17.54 -5.08 -0.80
C LEU A 147 -18.58 -4.33 -1.63
N ALA A 148 -18.16 -3.71 -2.74
CA ALA A 148 -19.09 -3.04 -3.66
C ALA A 148 -20.16 -4.00 -4.22
N GLN A 149 -19.78 -5.25 -4.53
CA GLN A 149 -20.73 -6.26 -4.99
C GLN A 149 -21.73 -6.66 -3.91
N LEU A 150 -21.29 -6.74 -2.64
CA LEU A 150 -22.19 -7.01 -1.51
C LEU A 150 -23.24 -5.90 -1.38
N TYR A 151 -22.83 -4.64 -1.48
CA TYR A 151 -23.77 -3.50 -1.46
C TYR A 151 -24.78 -3.54 -2.60
N ALA A 152 -24.32 -3.86 -3.82
CA ALA A 152 -25.22 -3.96 -4.97
C ALA A 152 -26.29 -5.05 -4.81
N ARG A 153 -25.92 -6.22 -4.27
CA ARG A 153 -26.86 -7.35 -4.03
C ARG A 153 -27.90 -7.05 -2.96
N SER A 154 -27.54 -6.33 -1.90
CA SER A 154 -28.48 -5.93 -0.84
C SER A 154 -29.55 -4.99 -1.39
N SER A 155 -29.18 -4.04 -2.25
CA SER A 155 -30.11 -3.07 -2.84
C SER A 155 -31.14 -3.71 -3.79
N SER A 156 -30.78 -4.78 -4.52
CA SER A 156 -31.72 -5.48 -5.41
C SER A 156 -32.76 -6.32 -4.68
N THR A 157 -32.47 -6.76 -3.44
CA THR A 157 -33.39 -7.61 -2.66
C THR A 157 -34.55 -6.80 -2.06
N ILE A 158 -34.36 -5.49 -1.85
CA ILE A 158 -35.37 -4.59 -1.26
C ILE A 158 -36.44 -4.17 -2.29
N THR A 159 -36.16 -4.25 -3.60
CA THR A 159 -37.04 -3.74 -4.65
C THR A 159 -38.08 -4.75 -5.17
N THR A 160 -38.09 -5.98 -4.65
CA THR A 160 -38.96 -7.10 -5.09
C THR A 160 -40.12 -7.41 -4.14
N HIS A 161 -40.44 -6.52 -3.19
CA HIS A 161 -41.61 -6.61 -2.30
C HIS A 161 -42.50 -5.38 -2.47
#